data_AF-A0A8S3V1P7-F1
#
_entry.id   AF-A0A8S3V1P7-F1
#
_cell.length_a   1.000
_cell.length_b   1.000
_cell.length_c   1.000
_cell.angle_alpha   90.00
_cell.angle_beta   90.00
_cell.angle_gamma   90.00
#
_symmetry.space_group_name_H-M   'P 1'
#
loop_
_entity.id
_entity.type
_entity.pdbx_description
1 polymer ?
#
loop_
_entity_poly.entity_id
_entity_poly.type
_entity_poly.pdbx_seq_one_letter_code
_entity_poly.pdbx_strand_id
1 'polypeptide(L)'
;MSNRAGQQYAVQTFDQQLYAVAQQVKWSMPDVFHSHIIRLGGFHGLSCFIATVGKLWASAGLSDLLVDSGIYASNTVDQMLVGKQFNRGVRGLTLAYEALMVLLFKAFFNWCRDENRMKTIQPNVWKVFLDCHSSFAVPSTPQSTEDIEEFFNVFEEHILPLFEEFRTHIIVFGNDGRYALSVVAEQ
;
A
#
# COMPACT_ATOMS: atom_id res chain seq x y z
N MET A 1 -19.39 4.75 -33.10
CA MET A 1 -18.20 3.95 -33.48
C MET A 1 -18.22 2.57 -32.82
N SER A 2 -18.54 2.45 -31.52
CA SER A 2 -18.69 1.18 -30.77
C SER A 2 -19.55 0.10 -31.46
N ASN A 3 -20.79 0.43 -31.86
CA ASN A 3 -21.70 -0.56 -32.46
C ASN A 3 -21.22 -1.13 -33.80
N ARG A 4 -20.41 -0.37 -34.56
CA ARG A 4 -19.82 -0.86 -35.82
C ARG A 4 -18.70 -1.88 -35.58
N ALA A 5 -18.12 -1.89 -34.38
CA ALA A 5 -17.12 -2.86 -33.93
C ALA A 5 -17.73 -3.97 -33.05
N GLY A 6 -19.07 -4.07 -32.97
CA GLY A 6 -19.75 -5.05 -32.12
C GLY A 6 -19.64 -4.78 -30.60
N GLN A 7 -19.15 -3.61 -30.20
CA GLN A 7 -19.02 -3.24 -28.79
C GLN A 7 -20.30 -2.60 -28.25
N GLN A 8 -20.86 -3.16 -27.18
CA GLN A 8 -22.06 -2.64 -26.50
C GLN A 8 -21.78 -1.41 -25.63
N TYR A 9 -20.56 -1.28 -25.10
CA TYR A 9 -20.17 -0.19 -24.21
C TYR A 9 -18.91 0.49 -24.71
N ALA A 10 -18.85 1.81 -24.53
CA ALA A 10 -17.67 2.62 -24.80
C ALA A 10 -17.06 3.10 -23.48
N VAL A 11 -15.84 2.66 -23.16
CA VAL A 11 -15.09 3.13 -21.99
C VAL A 11 -14.25 4.34 -22.38
N GLN A 12 -14.42 5.45 -21.68
CA GLN A 12 -13.62 6.67 -21.88
C GLN A 12 -12.98 7.10 -20.57
N THR A 13 -11.69 7.43 -20.64
CA THR A 13 -10.93 8.00 -19.53
C THR A 13 -10.72 9.49 -19.76
N PHE A 14 -10.89 10.31 -18.73
CA PHE A 14 -10.72 11.76 -18.81
C PHE A 14 -9.82 12.27 -17.68
N ASP A 15 -9.08 13.34 -17.94
CA ASP A 15 -8.43 14.11 -16.87
C ASP A 15 -9.47 14.68 -15.91
N GLN A 16 -9.07 15.02 -14.69
CA GLN A 16 -10.01 15.28 -13.60
C GLN A 16 -11.07 16.35 -13.90
N GLN A 17 -10.70 17.43 -14.58
CA GLN A 17 -11.65 18.49 -14.95
C GLN A 17 -12.62 18.02 -16.04
N LEU A 18 -12.11 17.34 -17.07
CA LEU A 18 -12.93 16.80 -18.15
C LEU A 18 -13.82 15.66 -17.67
N TYR A 19 -13.36 14.85 -16.71
CA TYR A 19 -14.14 13.81 -16.05
C TYR A 19 -15.38 14.40 -15.39
N ALA A 20 -15.21 15.49 -14.61
CA ALA A 20 -16.32 16.15 -13.94
C ALA A 20 -17.37 16.66 -14.95
N VAL A 21 -16.94 17.28 -16.04
CA VAL A 21 -17.83 17.77 -17.10
C VAL A 21 -18.50 16.62 -17.84
N ALA A 22 -17.76 15.58 -18.24
CA ALA A 22 -18.29 14.41 -18.93
C ALA A 22 -19.32 13.67 -18.06
N GLN A 23 -19.05 13.56 -16.76
CA GLN A 23 -19.97 12.96 -15.80
C GLN A 23 -21.27 13.76 -15.69
N GLN A 24 -21.20 15.10 -15.64
CA GLN A 24 -22.39 15.97 -15.67
C GLN A 24 -23.20 15.77 -16.95
N VAL A 25 -22.54 15.76 -18.12
CA VAL A 25 -23.21 15.53 -19.41
C VAL A 25 -23.93 14.18 -19.44
N LYS A 26 -23.26 13.11 -18.97
CA LYS A 26 -23.88 11.78 -18.87
C LYS A 26 -25.09 11.78 -17.93
N TRP A 27 -25.00 12.44 -16.78
CA TRP A 27 -26.11 12.54 -15.83
C TRP A 27 -27.28 13.38 -16.35
N SER A 28 -27.04 14.39 -17.19
CA SER A 28 -28.10 15.19 -17.79
C SER A 28 -28.87 14.45 -18.88
N MET A 29 -28.26 13.45 -19.53
CA MET A 29 -28.88 12.67 -20.61
C MET A 29 -28.59 11.17 -20.45
N PRO A 30 -29.09 10.52 -19.39
CA PRO A 30 -28.74 9.14 -19.06
C PRO A 30 -29.17 8.16 -20.15
N ASP A 31 -30.32 8.38 -20.80
CA ASP A 31 -30.81 7.52 -21.88
C ASP A 31 -29.93 7.57 -23.13
N VAL A 32 -29.32 8.73 -23.42
CA VAL A 32 -28.43 8.91 -24.57
C VAL A 32 -27.06 8.30 -24.29
N PHE A 33 -26.53 8.47 -23.08
CA PHE A 33 -25.17 8.07 -22.71
C PHE A 33 -25.09 6.83 -21.81
N HIS A 34 -26.15 6.01 -21.75
CA HIS A 34 -26.20 4.81 -20.90
C HIS A 34 -25.05 3.82 -21.19
N SER A 35 -24.65 3.70 -22.46
CA SER A 35 -23.59 2.81 -22.92
C SER A 35 -22.17 3.38 -22.76
N HIS A 36 -22.02 4.62 -22.27
CA HIS A 36 -20.72 5.25 -22.03
C HIS A 36 -20.26 5.04 -20.59
N ILE A 37 -19.14 4.36 -20.39
CA ILE A 37 -18.51 4.19 -19.07
C ILE A 37 -17.40 5.25 -18.94
N ILE A 38 -17.63 6.24 -18.09
CA ILE A 38 -16.71 7.35 -17.86
C ILE A 38 -15.83 7.01 -16.66
N ARG A 39 -14.51 7.13 -16.82
CA ARG A 39 -13.51 6.86 -15.78
C ARG A 39 -12.58 8.05 -15.60
N LEU A 40 -12.14 8.27 -14.36
CA LEU A 40 -11.05 9.19 -14.08
C LEU A 40 -9.74 8.62 -14.66
N GLY A 41 -8.92 9.46 -15.27
CA GLY A 41 -7.62 9.08 -15.79
C GLY A 41 -6.72 8.51 -14.69
N GLY A 42 -5.90 7.51 -15.02
CA GLY A 42 -5.13 6.74 -14.03
C GLY A 42 -4.26 7.59 -13.11
N PHE A 43 -3.60 8.61 -13.66
CA PHE A 43 -2.80 9.57 -12.89
C PHE A 43 -3.62 10.30 -11.81
N HIS A 44 -4.80 10.81 -12.20
CA HIS A 44 -5.69 11.50 -11.27
C HIS A 44 -6.33 10.54 -10.28
N GLY A 45 -6.62 9.29 -10.69
CA GLY A 45 -7.07 8.23 -9.78
C GLY A 45 -6.07 7.97 -8.67
N LEU A 46 -4.79 7.82 -9.00
CA LEU A 46 -3.72 7.65 -8.01
C LEU A 46 -3.52 8.92 -7.16
N SER A 47 -3.62 10.11 -7.75
CA SER A 47 -3.54 11.37 -7.00
C SER A 47 -4.67 11.51 -5.98
N CYS A 48 -5.90 11.10 -6.35
CA CYS A 48 -7.04 11.03 -5.42
C CYS A 48 -6.82 9.97 -4.32
N PHE A 49 -6.17 8.85 -4.64
CA PHE A 49 -5.82 7.85 -3.63
C PHE A 49 -4.83 8.41 -2.60
N ILE A 50 -3.76 9.08 -3.05
CA ILE A 50 -2.81 9.78 -2.16
C ILE A 50 -3.56 10.80 -1.29
N ALA A 51 -4.45 11.59 -1.88
CA ALA A 51 -5.26 12.57 -1.14
C ALA A 51 -6.16 11.91 -0.09
N THR A 52 -6.71 10.74 -0.37
CA THR A 52 -7.51 9.96 0.57
C THR A 52 -6.68 9.46 1.75
N VAL A 53 -5.46 8.96 1.50
CA VAL A 53 -4.53 8.55 2.56
C VAL A 53 -4.19 9.75 3.44
N GLY A 54 -3.86 10.89 2.85
CA GLY A 54 -3.64 12.13 3.58
C GLY A 54 -4.85 12.56 4.41
N LYS A 55 -6.06 12.48 3.84
CA LYS A 55 -7.29 12.84 4.55
C LYS A 55 -7.55 11.95 5.78
N LEU A 56 -7.22 10.67 5.72
CA LEU A 56 -7.42 9.72 6.81
C LEU A 56 -6.32 9.80 7.87
N TRP A 57 -5.06 9.94 7.45
CA TRP A 57 -3.91 9.68 8.33
C TRP A 57 -3.03 10.88 8.62
N ALA A 58 -3.19 12.02 7.92
CA ALA A 58 -2.33 13.20 8.15
C ALA A 58 -2.32 13.63 9.62
N SER A 59 -3.51 13.75 10.23
CA SER A 59 -3.67 14.09 11.64
C SER A 59 -3.51 12.90 12.61
N ALA A 60 -3.31 11.70 12.08
CA ALA A 60 -3.01 10.50 12.87
C ALA A 60 -1.50 10.23 12.95
N GLY A 61 -0.67 11.27 12.75
CA GLY A 61 0.78 11.22 12.86
C GLY A 61 1.52 10.99 11.54
N LEU A 62 0.84 10.76 10.40
CA LEU A 62 1.53 10.62 9.11
C LEU A 62 2.21 11.93 8.69
N SER A 63 1.56 13.07 8.92
CA SER A 63 2.16 14.37 8.61
C SER A 63 3.40 14.61 9.48
N ASP A 64 3.27 14.39 10.79
CA ASP A 64 4.35 14.58 11.76
C ASP A 64 5.53 13.65 11.44
N LEU A 65 5.28 12.37 11.15
CA LEU A 65 6.31 11.42 10.73
C LEU A 65 7.13 11.94 9.54
N LEU A 66 6.47 12.50 8.52
CA LEU A 66 7.13 12.98 7.31
C LEU A 66 7.89 14.30 7.51
N VAL A 67 7.46 15.13 8.46
CA VAL A 67 8.10 16.40 8.81
C VAL A 67 9.26 16.17 9.77
N ASP A 68 9.02 15.47 10.88
CA ASP A 68 9.96 15.27 11.98
C ASP A 68 11.10 14.33 11.62
N SER A 69 10.90 13.44 10.63
CA SER A 69 11.99 12.66 10.03
C SER A 69 12.95 13.49 9.18
N GLY A 70 12.60 14.75 8.86
CA GLY A 70 13.41 15.63 8.01
C GLY A 70 13.36 15.29 6.52
N ILE A 71 12.51 14.35 6.09
CA ILE A 71 12.38 13.97 4.67
C ILE A 71 11.76 15.12 3.87
N TYR A 72 10.74 15.78 4.42
CA TYR A 72 10.06 16.89 3.76
C TYR A 72 9.74 18.03 4.74
N ALA A 73 9.78 19.27 4.23
CA ALA A 73 9.26 20.42 4.98
C ALA A 73 7.73 20.37 5.08
N SER A 74 7.16 20.92 6.15
CA SER A 74 5.71 20.92 6.43
C SER A 74 4.84 21.34 5.24
N ASN A 75 5.12 22.48 4.59
CA ASN A 75 4.34 22.91 3.42
C ASN A 75 4.42 21.92 2.24
N THR A 76 5.53 21.18 2.10
CA THR A 76 5.62 20.13 1.09
C THR A 76 4.73 18.94 1.45
N VAL A 77 4.72 18.54 2.72
CA VAL A 77 3.84 17.47 3.23
C VAL A 77 2.38 17.83 3.02
N ASP A 78 1.99 19.08 3.28
CA ASP A 78 0.61 19.55 3.06
C ASP A 78 0.18 19.40 1.59
N GLN A 79 0.99 19.90 0.64
CA GLN A 79 0.66 19.79 -0.79
C GLN A 79 0.73 18.34 -1.29
N MET A 80 1.60 17.53 -0.70
CA MET A 80 1.77 16.13 -1.02
C MET A 80 0.55 15.30 -0.59
N LEU A 81 0.11 15.45 0.66
CA LEU A 81 -0.99 14.68 1.25
C LEU A 81 -2.36 15.11 0.74
N VAL A 82 -2.48 16.25 0.03
CA VAL A 82 -3.69 16.58 -0.76
C VAL A 82 -3.60 16.12 -2.22
N GLY A 83 -2.57 15.35 -2.59
CA GLY A 83 -2.41 14.77 -3.91
C GLY A 83 -1.95 15.73 -5.00
N LYS A 84 -1.48 16.94 -4.66
CA LYS A 84 -0.99 17.94 -5.64
C LYS A 84 0.46 17.74 -6.06
N GLN A 85 1.24 17.04 -5.24
CA GLN A 85 2.65 16.72 -5.53
C GLN A 85 2.81 15.22 -5.72
N PHE A 86 2.36 14.71 -6.86
CA PHE A 86 2.26 13.27 -7.12
C PHE A 86 3.55 12.48 -6.85
N ASN A 87 4.66 12.84 -7.51
CA ASN A 87 5.93 12.11 -7.35
C ASN A 87 6.45 12.12 -5.90
N ARG A 88 6.28 13.25 -5.20
CA ARG A 88 6.63 13.35 -3.78
C ARG A 88 5.71 12.49 -2.93
N GLY A 89 4.41 12.46 -3.25
CA GLY A 89 3.40 11.66 -2.57
C GLY A 89 3.66 10.18 -2.67
N VAL A 90 3.96 9.70 -3.88
CA VAL A 90 4.40 8.32 -4.10
C VAL A 90 5.63 8.03 -3.24
N ARG A 91 6.70 8.84 -3.36
CA ARG A 91 7.93 8.60 -2.60
C ARG A 91 7.73 8.64 -1.07
N GLY A 92 6.98 9.62 -0.58
CA GLY A 92 6.71 9.81 0.85
C GLY A 92 5.89 8.67 1.44
N LEU A 93 4.84 8.24 0.75
CA LEU A 93 4.04 7.09 1.20
C LEU A 93 4.81 5.76 1.09
N THR A 94 5.65 5.59 0.08
CA THR A 94 6.55 4.42 -0.01
C THR A 94 7.53 4.38 1.18
N LEU A 95 8.14 5.52 1.53
CA LEU A 95 9.03 5.61 2.71
C LEU A 95 8.30 5.31 4.02
N ALA A 96 7.11 5.88 4.20
CA ALA A 96 6.30 5.62 5.38
C ALA A 96 5.90 4.14 5.47
N TYR A 97 5.49 3.53 4.34
CA TYR A 97 5.19 2.12 4.25
C TYR A 97 6.40 1.24 4.61
N GLU A 98 7.57 1.52 4.04
CA GLU A 98 8.81 0.80 4.34
C GLU A 98 9.16 0.88 5.84
N ALA A 99 9.09 2.07 6.43
CA ALA A 99 9.35 2.27 7.85
C ALA A 99 8.38 1.48 8.74
N LEU A 100 7.07 1.51 8.42
CA LEU A 100 6.05 0.75 9.13
C LEU A 100 6.26 -0.76 8.97
N MET A 101 6.62 -1.24 7.79
CA MET A 101 6.91 -2.66 7.55
C MET A 101 8.13 -3.13 8.34
N VAL A 102 9.20 -2.33 8.41
CA VAL A 102 10.36 -2.65 9.25
C VAL A 102 9.98 -2.77 10.72
N LEU A 103 9.15 -1.85 11.24
CA LEU A 103 8.66 -1.93 12.62
C LEU A 103 7.78 -3.16 12.86
N LEU A 104 6.89 -3.45 11.91
CA LEU A 104 6.00 -4.62 11.95
C LEU A 104 6.78 -5.93 11.97
N PHE A 105 7.77 -6.09 11.09
CA PHE A 105 8.63 -7.29 11.08
C PHE A 105 9.51 -7.39 12.32
N LYS A 106 10.03 -6.28 12.86
CA LYS A 106 10.75 -6.30 14.14
C LYS A 106 9.86 -6.80 15.28
N ALA A 107 8.64 -6.28 15.37
CA ALA A 107 7.68 -6.73 16.37
C ALA A 107 7.32 -8.22 16.18
N PHE A 108 7.12 -8.64 14.93
CA PHE A 108 6.86 -10.04 14.59
C PHE A 108 7.98 -10.98 15.04
N PHE A 109 9.23 -10.68 14.72
CA PHE A 109 10.36 -11.53 15.11
C PHE A 109 10.65 -11.51 16.62
N ASN A 110 10.36 -10.41 17.31
CA ASN A 110 10.41 -10.37 18.77
C ASN A 110 9.34 -11.30 19.37
N TRP A 111 8.09 -11.19 18.92
CA TRP A 111 7.03 -12.11 19.34
C TRP A 111 7.38 -13.58 19.04
N CYS A 112 7.93 -13.89 17.87
CA CYS A 112 8.38 -15.25 17.57
C CYS A 112 9.47 -15.74 18.53
N ARG A 113 10.34 -14.86 19.03
CA ARG A 113 11.39 -15.20 20.00
C ARG A 113 10.78 -15.47 21.36
N ASP A 114 9.92 -14.59 21.83
CA ASP A 114 9.32 -14.62 23.17
C ASP A 114 8.40 -15.84 23.32
N GLU A 115 7.63 -16.17 22.27
CA GLU A 115 6.75 -17.34 22.20
C GLU A 115 7.45 -18.63 21.74
N ASN A 116 8.80 -18.60 21.62
CA ASN A 116 9.61 -19.74 21.19
C ASN A 116 9.15 -20.36 19.85
N ARG A 117 8.65 -19.52 18.93
CA ARG A 117 8.25 -19.85 17.55
C ARG A 117 9.41 -19.77 16.56
N MET A 118 10.53 -19.13 16.90
CA MET A 118 11.71 -19.05 16.00
C MET A 118 12.17 -20.43 15.49
N LYS A 119 12.00 -21.48 16.30
CA LYS A 119 12.35 -22.86 15.94
C LYS A 119 11.44 -23.49 14.86
N THR A 120 10.26 -22.93 14.62
CA THR A 120 9.33 -23.42 13.59
C THR A 120 9.62 -22.80 12.22
N ILE A 121 10.45 -21.75 12.17
CA ILE A 121 10.89 -21.14 10.92
C ILE A 121 12.00 -22.03 10.33
N GLN A 122 11.75 -22.60 9.16
CA GLN A 122 12.70 -23.50 8.52
C GLN A 122 14.01 -22.78 8.13
N PRO A 123 15.18 -23.45 8.18
CA PRO A 123 16.47 -22.83 7.86
C PRO A 123 16.59 -22.25 6.44
N ASN A 124 15.91 -22.86 5.46
CA ASN A 124 15.88 -22.37 4.07
C ASN A 124 15.28 -20.97 3.97
N VAL A 125 14.33 -20.61 4.83
CA VAL A 125 13.74 -19.26 4.89
C VAL A 125 14.82 -18.20 5.08
N TRP A 126 15.71 -18.39 6.06
CA TRP A 126 16.80 -17.46 6.35
C TRP A 126 17.79 -17.36 5.20
N LYS A 127 18.08 -18.49 4.55
CA LYS A 127 18.94 -18.53 3.37
C LYS A 127 18.34 -17.69 2.23
N VAL A 128 17.07 -17.92 1.90
CA VAL A 128 16.38 -17.18 0.83
C VAL A 128 16.32 -15.67 1.13
N PHE A 129 16.07 -15.27 2.39
CA PHE A 129 16.13 -13.86 2.79
C PHE A 129 17.54 -13.24 2.60
N LEU A 130 18.59 -13.97 2.97
CA LEU A 130 19.98 -13.52 2.82
C LEU A 130 20.41 -13.43 1.35
N ASP A 131 20.03 -14.42 0.54
CA ASP A 131 20.30 -14.46 -0.90
C ASP A 131 19.57 -13.31 -1.61
N CYS A 132 18.32 -13.05 -1.22
CA CYS A 132 17.55 -11.89 -1.69
C CYS A 132 18.23 -10.57 -1.31
N HIS A 133 18.60 -10.39 -0.03
CA HIS A 133 19.26 -9.17 0.45
C HIS A 133 20.60 -8.90 -0.26
N SER A 134 21.44 -9.93 -0.40
CA SER A 134 22.73 -9.81 -1.08
C SER A 134 22.59 -9.50 -2.56
N SER A 135 21.57 -10.03 -3.23
CA SER A 135 21.25 -9.70 -4.63
C SER A 135 20.89 -8.23 -4.82
N PHE A 136 20.23 -7.59 -3.85
CA PHE A 136 19.96 -6.14 -3.90
C PHE A 136 21.20 -5.28 -3.66
N ALA A 137 22.21 -5.79 -2.94
CA ALA A 137 23.45 -5.07 -2.67
C ALA A 137 24.42 -5.05 -3.87
N VAL A 138 24.23 -5.94 -4.86
CA VAL A 138 25.10 -6.09 -6.03
C VAL A 138 24.31 -5.73 -7.30
N PRO A 139 24.56 -4.58 -7.96
CA PRO A 139 23.74 -4.07 -9.07
C PRO A 139 23.73 -4.90 -10.38
N SER A 140 24.41 -6.05 -10.44
CA SER A 140 24.77 -6.72 -11.69
C SER A 140 24.03 -8.02 -11.98
N THR A 141 23.16 -8.51 -11.11
CA THR A 141 22.41 -9.75 -11.34
C THR A 141 20.91 -9.47 -11.37
N PRO A 142 20.26 -9.53 -12.54
CA PRO A 142 18.80 -9.51 -12.60
C PRO A 142 18.25 -10.67 -11.77
N GLN A 143 17.35 -10.40 -10.82
CA GLN A 143 16.61 -11.47 -10.16
C GLN A 143 15.84 -12.26 -11.22
N SER A 144 15.98 -13.58 -11.19
CA SER A 144 15.16 -14.42 -12.05
C SER A 144 13.73 -14.47 -11.50
N THR A 145 12.75 -14.74 -12.36
CA THR A 145 11.37 -14.97 -11.92
C THR A 145 11.27 -16.18 -10.97
N GLU A 146 12.15 -17.16 -11.15
CA GLU A 146 12.23 -18.36 -10.30
C GLU A 146 12.63 -18.00 -8.85
N ASP A 147 13.60 -17.09 -8.67
CA ASP A 147 14.03 -16.64 -7.34
C ASP A 147 12.91 -15.95 -6.55
N ILE A 148 12.09 -15.16 -7.27
CA ILE A 148 10.96 -14.43 -6.69
C ILE A 148 9.84 -15.40 -6.30
N GLU A 149 9.53 -16.37 -7.17
CA GLU A 149 8.54 -17.41 -6.89
C GLU A 149 8.97 -18.29 -5.71
N GLU A 150 10.23 -18.69 -5.62
CA GLU A 150 10.77 -19.43 -4.48
C GLU A 150 10.60 -18.64 -3.18
N PHE A 151 10.94 -17.34 -3.19
CA PHE A 151 10.73 -16.48 -2.04
C PHE A 151 9.27 -16.45 -1.60
N PHE A 152 8.32 -16.23 -2.53
CA PHE A 152 6.90 -16.17 -2.19
C PHE A 152 6.40 -17.50 -1.63
N ASN A 153 6.77 -18.62 -2.23
CA ASN A 153 6.37 -19.94 -1.75
C ASN A 153 6.88 -20.21 -0.32
N VAL A 154 8.16 -19.93 -0.07
CA VAL A 154 8.78 -20.10 1.25
C VAL A 154 8.15 -19.16 2.28
N PHE A 155 7.82 -17.93 1.90
CA PHE A 155 7.13 -16.99 2.76
C PHE A 155 5.71 -17.44 3.09
N GLU A 156 4.92 -17.83 2.08
CA GLU A 156 3.54 -18.29 2.25
C GLU A 156 3.44 -19.57 3.08
N GLU A 157 4.38 -20.51 2.91
CA GLU A 157 4.36 -21.78 3.63
C GLU A 157 4.80 -21.65 5.08
N HIS A 158 5.78 -20.79 5.38
CA HIS A 158 6.45 -20.78 6.69
C HIS A 158 6.28 -19.51 7.51
N ILE A 159 6.20 -18.35 6.86
CA ILE A 159 6.12 -17.06 7.56
C ILE A 159 4.68 -16.59 7.68
N LEU A 160 3.89 -16.68 6.61
CA LEU A 160 2.51 -16.20 6.58
C LEU A 160 1.62 -16.82 7.68
N PRO A 161 1.68 -18.12 7.99
CA PRO A 161 0.87 -18.70 9.07
C PRO A 161 1.21 -18.12 10.44
N LEU A 162 2.50 -17.91 10.72
CA LEU A 162 2.96 -17.28 11.96
C LEU A 162 2.57 -15.81 12.01
N PHE A 163 2.62 -15.13 10.86
CA PHE A 163 2.27 -13.73 10.75
C PHE A 163 0.76 -13.49 10.97
N GLU A 164 -0.10 -14.38 10.49
CA GLU A 164 -1.53 -14.34 10.78
C GLU A 164 -1.83 -14.61 12.27
N GLU A 165 -1.11 -15.55 12.89
CA GLU A 165 -1.21 -15.75 14.35
C GLU A 165 -0.79 -14.49 15.11
N PHE A 166 0.35 -13.89 14.75
CA PHE A 166 0.83 -12.64 15.31
C PHE A 166 -0.15 -11.47 15.10
N ARG A 167 -0.82 -11.39 13.95
CA ARG A 167 -1.80 -10.35 13.66
C ARG A 167 -2.96 -10.38 14.65
N THR A 168 -3.40 -11.57 15.07
CA THR A 168 -4.43 -11.71 16.12
C THR A 168 -3.91 -11.28 17.50
N HIS A 169 -2.60 -11.34 17.72
CA HIS A 169 -1.95 -10.90 18.94
C HIS A 169 -1.76 -9.37 19.00
N ILE A 170 -1.53 -8.69 17.87
CA ILE A 170 -1.37 -7.23 17.83
C ILE A 170 -2.71 -6.48 17.77
N ILE A 171 -3.68 -7.03 17.04
CA ILE A 171 -4.98 -6.38 16.81
C ILE A 171 -5.98 -6.95 17.82
N VAL A 172 -6.10 -6.29 18.98
CA VAL A 172 -7.19 -6.59 19.91
C VAL A 172 -8.41 -5.78 19.49
N PHE A 173 -9.47 -6.47 19.06
CA PHE A 173 -10.77 -5.86 18.85
C PHE A 173 -11.36 -5.49 20.21
N GLY A 174 -11.47 -4.19 20.51
CA GLY A 174 -12.30 -3.73 21.61
C GLY A 174 -13.76 -4.12 21.34
N ASN A 175 -14.49 -4.55 22.38
CA ASN A 175 -15.93 -4.86 22.28
C ASN A 175 -16.79 -3.66 21.80
N ASP A 176 -16.21 -2.47 21.69
CA ASP A 176 -16.83 -1.23 21.20
C ASP A 176 -16.49 -0.90 19.74
N GLY A 177 -15.79 -1.80 19.02
CA GLY A 177 -15.42 -1.60 17.61
C GLY A 177 -14.23 -0.66 17.38
N ARG A 178 -13.49 -0.30 18.44
CA ARG A 178 -12.23 0.45 18.31
C ARG A 178 -11.05 -0.50 18.22
N TYR A 179 -10.08 -0.14 17.37
CA TYR A 179 -8.79 -0.82 17.29
C TYR A 179 -7.97 -0.46 18.53
N ALA A 180 -7.59 -1.46 19.33
CA ALA A 180 -6.52 -1.32 20.30
C ALA A 180 -5.32 -2.12 19.79
N LEU A 181 -4.19 -1.45 19.59
CA LEU A 181 -2.90 -2.14 19.55
C LEU A 181 -2.67 -2.65 20.96
N SER A 182 -2.67 -3.97 21.20
CA SER A 182 -2.02 -4.47 22.41
C SER A 182 -0.53 -4.39 22.18
N VAL A 183 0.00 -3.18 22.33
CA VAL A 183 1.40 -3.05 22.70
C VAL A 183 1.47 -3.72 24.06
N VAL A 184 2.08 -4.91 24.11
CA VAL A 184 2.57 -5.50 25.35
C VAL A 184 3.45 -4.41 25.97
N ALA A 185 2.87 -3.71 26.93
CA ALA A 185 3.55 -2.74 27.75
C ALA A 185 4.46 -3.54 28.68
N GLU A 186 5.64 -3.91 28.19
CA GLU A 186 6.74 -4.39 29.03
C GLU A 186 8.01 -3.63 28.68
N GLN A 187 8.13 -2.47 29.32
CA GLN A 187 9.27 -1.93 30.10
C GLN A 187 9.42 -0.40 29.95
#